data_AF-F8L325-F1
#
_entry.id   AF-F8L325-F1
#
_cell.length_a   1.000
_cell.length_b   1.000
_cell.length_c   1.000
_cell.angle_alpha   90.00
_cell.angle_beta   90.00
_cell.angle_gamma   90.00
#
_symmetry.space_group_name_H-M   'P 1'
#
loop_
_entity.id
_entity.type
_entity.pdbx_description
1 polymer ?
#
loop_
_entity_poly.entity_id
_entity_poly.type
_entity_poly.pdbx_seq_one_letter_code
_entity_poly.pdbx_strand_id
1 'polypeptide(L)'
;MKKFFLIVFSTIVSGVLIACSPAHSPISVTQEVSQSNEKNVYRLNIETQYLLYIIDGKKIIEGRLNVPDFGDMKKGDLVYFTDGNGGQAICSITSVGRYDSFNKMLVSEGVINMLPQIDPNTNSSEEMLLKGTKIYRSFPGYKEGVKIYGAISFGLKFLTDESVANIEIVNVNDA
;
A
#
# COMPACT_ATOMS: atom_id res chain seq x y z
N MET A 1 49.86 -20.17 -50.92
CA MET A 1 50.50 -21.46 -50.59
C MET A 1 49.40 -22.51 -50.45
N LYS A 2 49.51 -23.60 -51.22
CA LYS A 2 48.57 -24.74 -51.25
C LYS A 2 49.06 -25.85 -50.30
N LYS A 3 48.15 -26.80 -50.00
CA LYS A 3 48.35 -28.21 -49.56
C LYS A 3 48.30 -28.42 -48.04
N PHE A 4 47.77 -29.51 -47.48
CA PHE A 4 46.90 -30.65 -47.87
C PHE A 4 46.81 -31.54 -46.60
N PHE A 5 45.92 -32.54 -46.62
CA PHE A 5 45.83 -33.78 -45.80
C PHE A 5 44.69 -33.84 -44.78
N LEU A 6 44.03 -34.98 -44.54
CA LEU A 6 43.70 -36.22 -45.27
C LEU A 6 42.86 -37.03 -44.26
N ILE A 7 41.81 -37.71 -44.73
CA ILE A 7 40.95 -38.59 -43.96
C ILE A 7 41.64 -39.93 -43.69
N VAL A 8 41.40 -40.57 -42.54
CA VAL A 8 41.47 -42.04 -42.39
C VAL A 8 40.30 -42.54 -41.54
N PHE A 9 39.50 -43.43 -42.11
CA PHE A 9 38.48 -44.26 -41.45
C PHE A 9 39.12 -45.59 -41.03
N SER A 10 38.70 -46.16 -39.89
CA SER A 10 38.90 -47.59 -39.60
C SER A 10 37.87 -48.12 -38.58
N THR A 11 36.97 -48.98 -39.08
CA THR A 11 36.36 -50.23 -38.53
C THR A 11 36.26 -50.50 -37.02
N ILE A 12 35.31 -51.24 -36.42
CA ILE A 12 34.12 -52.05 -36.77
C ILE A 12 33.42 -52.41 -35.44
N VAL A 13 32.08 -52.36 -35.42
CA VAL A 13 31.06 -53.25 -34.80
C VAL A 13 31.30 -53.86 -33.40
N SER A 14 30.38 -53.58 -32.45
CA SER A 14 29.34 -54.53 -31.99
C SER A 14 28.73 -54.06 -30.66
N GLY A 15 27.39 -54.01 -30.57
CA GLY A 15 26.69 -53.70 -29.32
C GLY A 15 25.28 -53.17 -29.53
N VAL A 16 24.36 -54.09 -29.78
CA VAL A 16 22.90 -53.88 -29.85
C VAL A 16 22.35 -53.42 -28.50
N LEU A 17 21.51 -52.38 -28.47
CA LEU A 17 20.21 -52.44 -27.79
C LEU A 17 19.30 -51.26 -28.12
N ILE A 18 18.06 -51.63 -28.39
CA ILE A 18 16.88 -50.86 -28.75
C ILE A 18 16.39 -50.06 -27.55
N ALA A 19 16.01 -48.79 -27.76
CA ALA A 19 14.81 -48.22 -27.16
C ALA A 19 14.42 -46.90 -27.84
N CYS A 20 13.29 -46.92 -28.56
CA CYS A 20 12.48 -45.73 -28.79
C CYS A 20 12.09 -45.12 -27.43
N SER A 21 12.26 -43.82 -27.26
CA SER A 21 11.54 -43.06 -26.24
C SER A 21 10.84 -41.85 -26.88
N PRO A 22 9.56 -41.62 -26.55
CA PRO A 22 8.72 -40.65 -27.22
C PRO A 22 9.09 -39.22 -26.79
N ALA A 23 9.04 -38.30 -27.75
CA ALA A 23 8.99 -36.87 -27.49
C ALA A 23 7.80 -36.57 -26.57
N HIS A 24 8.08 -36.30 -25.29
CA HIS A 24 7.20 -35.57 -24.40
C HIS A 24 7.92 -34.30 -24.02
N SER A 25 7.51 -33.20 -24.65
CA SER A 25 7.77 -31.85 -24.19
C SER A 25 7.32 -31.73 -22.73
N PRO A 26 8.14 -31.19 -21.82
CA PRO A 26 7.66 -30.86 -20.49
C PRO A 26 6.59 -29.77 -20.64
N ILE A 27 5.35 -30.13 -20.32
CA ILE A 27 4.28 -29.18 -20.06
C ILE A 27 4.73 -28.39 -18.83
N SER A 28 5.22 -27.18 -19.05
CA SER A 28 5.44 -26.19 -18.00
C SER A 28 4.06 -25.82 -17.46
N VAL A 29 3.63 -26.52 -16.41
CA VAL A 29 2.52 -26.09 -15.57
C VAL A 29 2.96 -24.78 -14.92
N THR A 30 2.61 -23.66 -15.54
CA THR A 30 2.58 -22.37 -14.86
C THR A 30 1.53 -22.49 -13.77
N GLN A 31 1.97 -22.77 -12.56
CA GLN A 31 1.14 -22.56 -11.37
C GLN A 31 0.86 -21.06 -11.32
N GLU A 32 -0.32 -20.66 -11.80
CA GLU A 32 -0.92 -19.40 -11.42
C GLU A 32 -1.15 -19.46 -9.91
N VAL A 33 -0.20 -18.90 -9.16
CA VAL A 33 -0.35 -18.65 -7.74
C VAL A 33 -1.47 -17.62 -7.63
N SER A 34 -2.68 -18.10 -7.35
CA SER A 34 -3.78 -17.27 -6.87
C SER A 34 -3.34 -16.64 -5.55
N GLN A 35 -2.75 -15.44 -5.60
CA GLN A 35 -2.55 -14.64 -4.39
C GLN A 35 -3.93 -14.41 -3.80
N SER A 36 -4.20 -15.01 -2.64
CA SER A 36 -5.40 -14.69 -1.87
C SER A 36 -5.41 -13.18 -1.69
N ASN A 37 -6.53 -12.56 -2.03
CA ASN A 37 -6.71 -11.11 -2.02
C ASN A 37 -6.94 -10.63 -0.57
N GLU A 38 -6.09 -11.08 0.35
CA GLU A 38 -6.18 -10.79 1.76
C GLU A 38 -5.88 -9.30 1.98
N LYS A 39 -6.88 -8.63 2.54
CA LYS A 39 -6.84 -7.21 2.88
C LYS A 39 -6.42 -7.07 4.32
N ASN A 40 -5.37 -6.31 4.57
CA ASN A 40 -5.02 -5.94 5.94
C ASN A 40 -6.08 -4.99 6.51
N VAL A 41 -6.32 -5.06 7.82
CA VAL A 41 -7.21 -4.14 8.52
C VAL A 41 -6.42 -3.35 9.57
N TYR A 42 -6.29 -2.05 9.36
CA TYR A 42 -5.63 -1.14 10.30
C TYR A 42 -6.65 -0.51 11.24
N ARG A 43 -6.49 -0.72 12.55
CA ARG A 43 -7.37 -0.12 13.57
C ARG A 43 -6.75 1.16 14.12
N LEU A 44 -7.40 2.30 13.91
CA LEU A 44 -6.84 3.61 14.24
C LEU A 44 -7.80 4.43 15.08
N ASN A 45 -7.29 5.04 16.14
CA ASN A 45 -8.02 6.10 16.84
C ASN A 45 -7.84 7.45 16.13
N ILE A 46 -8.89 8.26 16.13
CA ILE A 46 -8.90 9.61 15.55
C ILE A 46 -9.86 10.51 16.35
N GLU A 47 -9.64 11.82 16.38
CA GLU A 47 -10.59 12.73 17.04
C GLU A 47 -11.95 12.72 16.33
N THR A 48 -13.05 12.82 17.09
CA THR A 48 -14.44 12.79 16.59
C THR A 48 -14.67 13.72 15.41
N GLN A 49 -14.12 14.94 15.43
CA GLN A 49 -14.28 15.90 14.33
C GLN A 49 -13.73 15.38 12.98
N TYR A 50 -12.59 14.70 13.00
CA TYR A 50 -12.01 14.13 11.77
C TYR A 50 -12.73 12.88 11.32
N LEU A 51 -13.24 12.08 12.26
CA LEU A 51 -14.12 10.95 11.94
C LEU A 51 -15.35 11.41 11.16
N LEU A 52 -16.01 12.49 11.62
CA LEU A 52 -17.15 13.08 10.93
C LEU A 52 -16.77 13.61 9.54
N TYR A 53 -15.60 14.25 9.39
CA TYR A 53 -15.13 14.67 8.06
C TYR A 53 -14.86 13.51 7.11
N ILE A 54 -14.43 12.35 7.61
CA ILE A 54 -14.25 11.13 6.80
C ILE A 54 -15.62 10.61 6.34
N ILE A 55 -16.58 10.50 7.26
CA ILE A 55 -17.95 10.02 6.97
C ILE A 55 -18.63 10.95 5.95
N ASP A 56 -18.47 12.27 6.10
CA ASP A 56 -18.98 13.28 5.17
C ASP A 56 -18.25 13.31 3.81
N GLY A 57 -17.15 12.56 3.65
CA GLY A 57 -16.33 12.55 2.43
C GLY A 57 -15.51 13.82 2.21
N LYS A 58 -15.36 14.68 3.23
CA LYS A 58 -14.54 15.91 3.17
C LYS A 58 -13.06 15.62 3.40
N LYS A 59 -12.76 14.73 4.35
CA LYS A 59 -11.41 14.26 4.63
C LYS A 59 -11.17 12.95 3.86
N ILE A 60 -10.59 13.10 2.68
CA ILE A 60 -10.34 11.97 1.76
C ILE A 60 -8.92 11.42 1.86
N ILE A 61 -8.05 12.04 2.65
CA ILE A 61 -6.68 11.57 2.90
C ILE A 61 -6.39 11.63 4.40
N GLU A 62 -5.82 10.55 4.93
CA GLU A 62 -5.29 10.50 6.29
C GLU A 62 -3.76 10.54 6.26
N GLY A 63 -3.16 11.29 7.19
CA GLY A 63 -1.71 11.42 7.32
C GLY A 63 -1.24 11.06 8.71
N ARG A 64 -0.15 10.29 8.82
CA ARG A 64 0.44 9.81 10.08
C ARG A 64 1.97 9.81 10.01
N LEU A 65 2.63 9.53 11.13
CA LEU A 65 4.02 9.10 11.10
C LEU A 65 4.12 7.76 10.37
N ASN A 66 5.13 7.60 9.51
CA ASN A 66 5.38 6.36 8.78
C ASN A 66 6.11 5.33 9.65
N VAL A 67 5.49 4.96 10.77
CA VAL A 67 6.01 3.94 11.71
C VAL A 67 5.89 2.53 11.12
N PRO A 68 6.64 1.53 11.64
CA PRO A 68 6.65 0.17 11.10
C PRO A 68 5.28 -0.49 10.95
N ASP A 69 4.31 -0.16 11.81
CA ASP A 69 2.94 -0.69 11.75
C ASP A 69 2.23 -0.39 10.42
N PHE A 70 2.68 0.61 9.66
CA PHE A 70 2.16 0.95 8.34
C PHE A 70 3.04 0.48 7.19
N GLY A 71 4.08 -0.32 7.46
CA GLY A 71 5.07 -0.75 6.47
C GLY A 71 4.45 -1.42 5.25
N ASP A 72 3.57 -2.38 5.49
CA ASP A 72 2.91 -3.19 4.44
C ASP A 72 1.58 -2.60 3.93
N MET A 73 1.24 -1.39 4.37
CA MET A 73 -0.01 -0.73 3.98
C MET A 73 -0.03 -0.48 2.47
N LYS A 74 -1.10 -0.93 1.82
CA LYS A 74 -1.30 -0.86 0.37
C LYS A 74 -2.74 -0.51 0.00
N LYS A 75 -2.93 -0.09 -1.26
CA LYS A 75 -4.26 0.11 -1.84
C LYS A 75 -5.09 -1.17 -1.75
N GLY A 76 -6.35 -1.05 -1.37
CA GLY A 76 -7.29 -2.16 -1.22
C GLY A 76 -7.42 -2.68 0.21
N ASP A 77 -6.44 -2.40 1.08
CA ASP A 77 -6.55 -2.63 2.52
C ASP A 77 -7.69 -1.81 3.12
N LEU A 78 -8.03 -2.11 4.37
CA LEU A 78 -9.07 -1.44 5.12
C LEU A 78 -8.48 -0.68 6.31
N VAL A 79 -9.16 0.41 6.67
CA VAL A 79 -8.91 1.13 7.90
C VAL A 79 -10.21 1.22 8.69
N TYR A 80 -10.15 0.77 9.93
CA TYR A 80 -11.22 0.86 10.90
C TYR A 80 -10.90 1.99 11.88
N PHE A 81 -11.61 3.11 11.76
CA PHE A 81 -11.46 4.26 12.63
C PHE A 81 -12.40 4.17 13.83
N THR A 82 -11.90 4.58 15.00
CA THR A 82 -12.71 4.84 16.20
C THR A 82 -12.37 6.20 16.78
N ASP A 83 -13.31 6.84 17.47
CA ASP A 83 -13.04 8.09 18.19
C ASP A 83 -12.94 7.95 19.71
N GLY A 84 -13.10 6.73 20.23
CA GLY A 84 -13.13 6.47 21.68
C GLY A 84 -14.42 6.89 22.37
N ASN A 85 -15.35 7.56 21.68
CA ASN A 85 -16.65 8.02 22.18
C ASN A 85 -17.83 7.23 21.58
N GLY A 86 -17.52 6.09 20.92
CA GLY A 86 -18.51 5.22 20.27
C GLY A 86 -18.68 5.47 18.77
N GLY A 87 -18.06 6.51 18.21
CA GLY A 87 -18.04 6.76 16.76
C GLY A 87 -17.10 5.79 16.04
N GLN A 88 -17.54 5.28 14.88
CA GLN A 88 -16.81 4.31 14.08
C GLN A 88 -16.97 4.59 12.58
N ALA A 89 -15.94 4.31 11.79
CA ALA A 89 -16.01 4.35 10.33
C ALA A 89 -15.07 3.31 9.71
N ILE A 90 -15.51 2.65 8.65
CA ILE A 90 -14.66 1.75 7.86
C ILE A 90 -14.37 2.42 6.52
N CYS A 91 -13.11 2.42 6.13
CA CYS A 91 -12.66 2.95 4.84
C CYS A 91 -11.85 1.92 4.09
N SER A 92 -11.95 1.92 2.76
CA SER A 92 -10.95 1.27 1.91
C SER A 92 -9.85 2.24 1.55
N ILE A 93 -8.60 1.76 1.57
CA ILE A 93 -7.43 2.53 1.16
C ILE A 93 -7.39 2.63 -0.37
N THR A 94 -7.37 3.86 -0.90
CA THR A 94 -7.39 4.14 -2.34
C THR A 94 -6.00 4.47 -2.91
N SER A 95 -5.09 4.96 -2.07
CA SER A 95 -3.70 5.30 -2.40
C SER A 95 -2.84 5.26 -1.13
N VAL A 96 -1.52 5.16 -1.28
CA VAL A 96 -0.55 5.29 -0.19
C VAL A 96 0.63 6.13 -0.67
N GLY A 97 0.98 7.18 0.07
CA GLY A 97 2.13 8.05 -0.18
C GLY A 97 3.09 8.04 1.01
N ARG A 98 4.39 8.15 0.77
CA ARG A 98 5.43 8.21 1.81
C ARG A 98 6.35 9.39 1.55
N TYR A 99 6.67 10.14 2.61
CA TYR A 99 7.31 11.45 2.52
C TYR A 99 8.34 11.65 3.62
N ASP A 100 9.40 12.39 3.33
CA ASP A 100 10.41 12.73 4.34
C ASP A 100 9.88 13.69 5.43
N SER A 101 8.76 14.39 5.17
CA SER A 101 8.21 15.36 6.11
C SER A 101 6.72 15.59 5.91
N PHE A 102 6.05 16.09 6.95
CA PHE A 102 4.65 16.53 6.86
C PHE A 102 4.45 17.65 5.84
N ASN A 103 5.44 18.51 5.63
CA ASN A 103 5.31 19.60 4.66
C ASN A 103 5.23 19.06 3.22
N LYS A 104 6.14 18.14 2.85
CA LYS A 104 6.10 17.46 1.55
C LYS A 104 4.78 16.71 1.34
N MET A 105 4.31 16.01 2.38
CA MET A 105 3.01 15.32 2.38
C MET A 105 1.86 16.30 2.11
N LEU A 106 1.75 17.38 2.89
CA LEU A 106 0.68 18.39 2.75
C LEU A 106 0.68 19.09 1.39
N VAL A 107 1.86 19.36 0.82
CA VAL A 107 2.00 19.94 -0.53
C VAL A 107 1.55 18.93 -1.59
N SER A 108 1.95 17.67 -1.47
CA SER A 108 1.62 16.62 -2.44
C SER A 108 0.13 16.26 -2.42
N GLU A 109 -0.45 16.12 -1.23
CA GLU A 109 -1.80 15.58 -1.04
C GLU A 109 -2.87 16.68 -0.98
N GLY A 110 -2.45 17.92 -0.75
CA GLY A 110 -3.33 19.07 -0.57
C GLY A 110 -3.84 19.18 0.86
N VAL A 111 -3.65 20.35 1.48
CA VAL A 111 -4.01 20.60 2.89
C VAL A 111 -5.50 20.31 3.16
N ILE A 112 -6.39 20.75 2.27
CA ILE A 112 -7.85 20.64 2.46
C ILE A 112 -8.32 19.18 2.48
N ASN A 113 -7.70 18.31 1.68
CA ASN A 113 -8.03 16.89 1.62
C ASN A 113 -7.72 16.15 2.93
N MET A 114 -6.78 16.70 3.72
CA MET A 114 -6.29 16.11 4.97
C MET A 114 -6.86 16.82 6.21
N LEU A 115 -7.04 18.13 6.13
CA LEU A 115 -7.42 19.02 7.24
C LEU A 115 -8.54 19.99 6.79
N PRO A 116 -9.79 19.49 6.62
CA PRO A 116 -10.89 20.28 6.05
C PRO A 116 -11.34 21.46 6.92
N GLN A 117 -10.92 21.52 8.18
CA GLN A 117 -11.21 22.65 9.05
C GLN A 117 -10.44 23.93 8.68
N ILE A 118 -9.41 23.83 7.83
CA ILE A 118 -8.70 24.98 7.29
C ILE A 118 -9.48 25.49 6.08
N ASP A 119 -10.03 26.70 6.16
CA ASP A 119 -10.86 27.26 5.08
C ASP A 119 -10.01 27.93 3.98
N PRO A 120 -10.08 27.47 2.72
CA PRO A 120 -9.31 28.06 1.62
C PRO A 120 -9.78 29.45 1.21
N ASN A 121 -10.99 29.89 1.59
CA ASN A 121 -11.49 31.23 1.25
C ASN A 121 -10.91 32.32 2.15
N THR A 122 -10.41 31.95 3.32
CA THR A 122 -9.88 32.87 4.33
C THR A 122 -8.37 32.70 4.56
N ASN A 123 -7.70 31.80 3.83
CA ASN A 123 -6.29 31.49 4.01
C ASN A 123 -5.59 31.32 2.66
N SER A 124 -4.45 31.96 2.50
CA SER A 124 -3.54 31.71 1.38
C SER A 124 -2.95 30.30 1.45
N SER A 125 -2.42 29.81 0.32
CA SER A 125 -1.79 28.48 0.26
C SER A 125 -0.64 28.32 1.27
N GLU A 126 0.15 29.37 1.49
CA GLU A 126 1.25 29.36 2.46
C GLU A 126 0.73 29.29 3.90
N GLU A 127 -0.28 30.09 4.24
CA GLU A 127 -0.91 30.06 5.58
C GLU A 127 -1.54 28.71 5.87
N MET A 128 -2.21 28.10 4.89
CA MET A 128 -2.77 26.75 5.02
C MET A 128 -1.70 25.71 5.30
N LEU A 129 -0.57 25.76 4.57
CA LEU A 129 0.54 24.84 4.76
C LEU A 129 1.20 25.01 6.14
N LEU A 130 1.36 26.25 6.59
CA LEU A 130 1.87 26.56 7.93
C LEU A 130 0.94 26.04 9.03
N LYS A 131 -0.36 26.30 8.92
CA LYS A 131 -1.39 25.80 9.86
C LYS A 131 -1.41 24.27 9.90
N GLY A 132 -1.43 23.62 8.73
CA GLY A 132 -1.42 22.16 8.64
C GLY A 132 -0.17 21.54 9.26
N THR A 133 1.01 22.09 8.95
CA THR A 133 2.26 21.64 9.55
C THR A 133 2.27 21.82 11.07
N LYS A 134 1.69 22.91 11.58
CA LYS A 134 1.56 23.18 13.01
C LYS A 134 0.64 22.18 13.71
N ILE A 135 -0.49 21.84 13.11
CA ILE A 135 -1.40 20.79 13.63
C ILE A 135 -0.63 19.48 13.77
N TYR A 136 0.00 19.00 12.70
CA TYR A 136 0.76 17.75 12.75
C TYR A 136 1.87 17.75 13.80
N ARG A 137 2.59 18.87 13.96
CA ARG A 137 3.66 18.99 14.97
C ARG A 137 3.14 19.12 16.41
N SER A 138 1.86 19.41 16.60
CA SER A 138 1.24 19.49 17.93
C SER A 138 0.90 18.13 18.53
N PHE A 139 0.80 17.09 17.69
CA PHE A 139 0.58 15.74 18.20
C PHE A 139 1.81 15.23 18.98
N PRO A 140 1.61 14.54 20.12
CA PRO A 140 2.70 14.00 20.91
C PRO A 140 3.65 13.14 20.08
N GLY A 141 4.96 13.42 20.18
CA GLY A 141 6.01 12.67 19.48
C GLY A 141 6.18 12.99 17.99
N TYR A 142 5.23 13.68 17.33
CA TYR A 142 5.28 13.88 15.87
C TYR A 142 6.43 14.76 15.41
N LYS A 143 6.78 15.79 16.19
CA LYS A 143 7.87 16.72 15.85
C LYS A 143 9.22 16.03 15.65
N GLU A 144 9.54 15.05 16.50
CA GLU A 144 10.79 14.29 16.41
C GLU A 144 10.61 13.01 15.60
N GLY A 145 9.48 12.32 15.75
CA GLY A 145 9.17 11.09 15.02
C GLY A 145 9.21 11.27 13.51
N VAL A 146 8.77 12.42 12.98
CA VAL A 146 8.79 12.65 11.52
C VAL A 146 10.21 12.71 10.96
N LYS A 147 11.21 13.07 11.77
CA LYS A 147 12.62 13.08 11.33
C LYS A 147 13.21 11.68 11.24
N ILE A 148 12.65 10.74 12.01
CA ILE A 148 13.11 9.34 12.09
C ILE A 148 12.38 8.50 11.06
N TYR A 149 11.05 8.63 11.01
CA TYR A 149 10.18 7.75 10.26
C TYR A 149 9.68 8.37 8.94
N GLY A 150 9.72 9.70 8.83
CA GLY A 150 8.97 10.41 7.80
C GLY A 150 7.48 10.44 8.10
N ALA A 151 6.69 10.73 7.07
CA ALA A 151 5.24 10.77 7.11
C ALA A 151 4.65 9.82 6.06
N ILE A 152 3.51 9.23 6.36
CA ILE A 152 2.71 8.42 5.45
C ILE A 152 1.36 9.10 5.24
N SER A 153 0.87 9.10 4.01
CA SER A 153 -0.52 9.41 3.67
C SER A 153 -1.20 8.16 3.13
N PHE A 154 -2.52 8.10 3.27
CA PHE A 154 -3.33 7.14 2.54
C PHE A 154 -4.70 7.72 2.21
N GLY A 155 -5.11 7.51 0.96
CA GLY A 155 -6.42 7.92 0.46
C GLY A 155 -7.52 7.05 1.06
N LEU A 156 -8.66 7.67 1.36
CA LEU A 156 -9.80 7.05 2.02
C LEU A 156 -11.01 7.05 1.09
N LYS A 157 -11.68 5.90 1.04
CA LYS A 157 -13.06 5.80 0.57
C LYS A 157 -13.92 5.23 1.69
N PHE A 158 -14.77 6.06 2.27
CA PHE A 158 -15.74 5.63 3.28
C PHE A 158 -16.65 4.53 2.72
N LEU A 159 -16.90 3.52 3.53
CA LEU A 159 -17.72 2.37 3.22
C LEU A 159 -19.01 2.44 4.04
N THR A 160 -20.15 2.48 3.36
CA THR A 160 -21.48 2.33 3.98
C THR A 160 -21.70 0.90 4.45
N ASP A 161 -22.66 0.68 5.35
CA ASP A 161 -22.99 -0.64 5.89
C ASP A 161 -23.24 -1.69 4.80
N GLU A 162 -23.95 -1.31 3.73
CA GLU A 162 -24.18 -2.16 2.55
C GLU A 162 -22.88 -2.59 1.87
N SER A 163 -21.90 -1.69 1.78
CA SER A 163 -20.62 -1.98 1.15
C SER A 163 -19.71 -2.82 2.05
N VAL A 164 -19.82 -2.70 3.38
CA VAL A 164 -19.08 -3.52 4.35
C VAL A 164 -19.58 -4.95 4.37
N ALA A 165 -20.90 -5.17 4.27
CA ALA A 165 -21.51 -6.50 4.26
C ALA A 165 -20.99 -7.42 3.13
N ASN A 166 -20.41 -6.83 2.08
CA ASN A 166 -19.86 -7.52 0.92
C ASN A 166 -18.33 -7.75 0.99
N ILE A 167 -17.70 -7.48 2.13
CA ILE A 167 -16.25 -7.63 2.30
C ILE A 167 -15.95 -8.86 3.15
N GLU A 168 -15.22 -9.82 2.57
CA GLU A 168 -14.58 -10.88 3.33
C GLU A 168 -13.40 -10.30 4.13
N ILE A 169 -13.61 -10.07 5.42
CA ILE A 169 -12.56 -9.62 6.35
C ILE A 169 -11.85 -10.86 6.90
N VAL A 170 -10.59 -11.03 6.55
CA VAL A 170 -9.71 -12.00 7.22
C VAL A 170 -9.13 -11.28 8.43
N ASN A 171 -9.56 -11.67 9.64
CA ASN A 171 -9.04 -11.09 10.89
C ASN A 171 -7.54 -11.35 10.96
N VAL A 172 -6.73 -10.29 10.88
CA VAL A 172 -5.29 -10.36 11.13
C VAL A 172 -5.05 -9.78 12.53
N ASN A 173 -4.93 -10.70 13.50
CA ASN A 173 -4.41 -10.57 14.86
C ASN A 173 -4.91 -9.40 15.72
N ASP A 174 -5.71 -9.74 16.74
CA ASP A 174 -5.74 -8.99 18.00
C ASP A 174 -4.34 -9.10 18.63
N ALA A 175 -3.57 -8.02 18.58
CA ALA A 175 -2.30 -7.87 19.30
C ALA A 175 -2.56 -7.23 20.68
#